data_AF-A0A924B4D0-F1
#
_entry.id   AF-A0A924B4D0-F1
#
_cell.length_a   1.000
_cell.length_b   1.000
_cell.length_c   1.000
_cell.angle_alpha   90.00
_cell.angle_beta   90.00
_cell.angle_gamma   90.00
#
_symmetry.space_group_name_H-M   'P 1'
#
loop_
_entity.id
_entity.type
_entity.pdbx_description
1 polymer ?
#
loop_
_entity_poly.entity_id
_entity_poly.type
_entity_poly.pdbx_seq_one_letter_code
_entity_poly.pdbx_strand_id
1 'polypeptide(L)'
;MKKNYKAKTILSIFVIVALVSIWFFNSNIFQPTPAKQTLGLMQLSSSAVKEPSAKSNDAKDKITAKNSNSNASYLSAAEMTSLSDMTQTLYQYTQADARLQDLLRFLESTGQKPTVVNNSNADTGEMAIVRTGSPLPGTRYFHAQYFSDENKKSFVQHMSFELKSGGESMASAVAAVESNFKNLPAPATKTPDFMQWNLPNGQIVWIKKLAANDLKDNPFNAYTSDDVGTVRVAVELEIHGDE
;
A
#
# COMPACT_ATOMS: atom_id res chain seq x y z
N MET A 1 -20.81 -14.55 -52.28
CA MET A 1 -21.27 -13.88 -51.03
C MET A 1 -20.81 -14.68 -49.82
N LYS A 2 -19.74 -14.26 -49.13
CA LYS A 2 -19.31 -14.85 -47.85
C LYS A 2 -19.85 -13.99 -46.71
N LYS A 3 -20.69 -14.56 -45.83
CA LYS A 3 -21.27 -13.84 -44.68
C LYS A 3 -20.26 -13.81 -43.51
N ASN A 4 -19.95 -12.61 -43.06
CA ASN A 4 -19.14 -12.34 -41.86
C ASN A 4 -19.97 -12.56 -40.59
N TYR A 5 -19.75 -13.68 -39.89
CA TYR A 5 -20.44 -14.02 -38.64
C TYR A 5 -19.60 -13.81 -37.36
N LYS A 6 -18.36 -13.30 -37.45
CA LYS A 6 -17.44 -13.29 -36.30
C LYS A 6 -17.50 -12.03 -35.40
N ALA A 7 -18.12 -10.94 -35.84
CA ALA A 7 -18.11 -9.68 -35.09
C ALA A 7 -19.12 -9.59 -33.93
N LYS A 8 -20.17 -10.44 -33.92
CA LYS A 8 -21.24 -10.33 -32.90
C LYS A 8 -20.94 -11.08 -31.60
N THR A 9 -20.00 -12.03 -31.60
CA THR A 9 -19.70 -12.86 -30.42
C THR A 9 -18.81 -12.14 -29.41
N ILE A 10 -17.88 -11.28 -29.87
CA ILE A 10 -16.92 -10.60 -28.99
C ILE A 10 -17.61 -9.50 -28.17
N LEU A 11 -18.58 -8.79 -28.75
CA LEU A 11 -19.29 -7.69 -28.06
C LEU A 11 -20.18 -8.18 -26.90
N SER A 12 -20.61 -9.45 -26.90
CA SER A 12 -21.47 -9.99 -25.84
C SER A 12 -20.70 -10.43 -24.58
N ILE A 13 -19.40 -10.71 -24.68
CA ILE A 13 -18.59 -11.13 -23.53
C ILE A 13 -18.26 -9.92 -22.64
N PHE A 14 -17.96 -8.76 -23.23
CA PHE A 14 -17.61 -7.55 -22.47
C PHE A 14 -18.79 -6.97 -21.66
N VAL A 15 -20.03 -7.07 -22.15
CA VAL A 15 -21.22 -6.60 -21.42
C VAL A 15 -21.52 -7.47 -20.20
N ILE A 16 -21.20 -8.78 -20.25
CA ILE A 16 -21.43 -9.69 -19.12
C ILE A 16 -20.40 -9.43 -18.00
N VAL A 17 -19.13 -9.16 -18.34
CA VAL A 17 -18.09 -8.82 -17.36
C VAL A 17 -18.40 -7.51 -16.62
N ALA A 18 -18.92 -6.50 -17.33
CA ALA A 18 -19.29 -5.21 -16.73
C ALA A 18 -20.53 -5.28 -15.82
N LEU A 19 -21.46 -6.21 -16.05
CA LEU A 19 -22.65 -6.37 -15.21
C LEU A 19 -22.39 -7.22 -13.95
N VAL A 20 -21.44 -8.17 -14.02
CA VAL A 20 -21.05 -9.00 -12.87
C VAL A 20 -20.23 -8.19 -11.84
N SER A 21 -19.38 -7.25 -12.28
CA SER A 21 -18.61 -6.38 -11.37
C SER A 21 -19.48 -5.43 -10.55
N ILE A 22 -20.62 -4.98 -11.08
CA ILE A 22 -21.61 -4.17 -10.33
C ILE A 22 -22.29 -5.00 -9.22
N TRP A 23 -22.45 -6.32 -9.42
CA TRP A 23 -23.09 -7.19 -8.43
C TRP A 23 -22.16 -7.60 -7.27
N PHE A 24 -20.85 -7.75 -7.54
CA PHE A 24 -19.86 -8.03 -6.50
C PHE A 24 -19.58 -6.84 -5.57
N PHE A 25 -19.76 -5.59 -6.03
CA PHE A 25 -19.62 -4.42 -5.15
C PHE A 25 -20.81 -4.18 -4.22
N ASN A 26 -21.95 -4.83 -4.46
CA ASN A 26 -23.19 -4.61 -3.69
C ASN A 26 -23.54 -5.77 -2.74
N SER A 27 -22.77 -6.85 -2.73
CA SER A 27 -23.00 -8.01 -1.85
C SER A 27 -22.13 -7.94 -0.59
N ASN A 28 -22.80 -7.56 0.50
CA ASN A 28 -22.36 -7.62 1.90
C ASN A 28 -21.79 -9.00 2.31
N ILE A 29 -20.52 -9.30 2.02
CA ILE A 29 -19.82 -10.46 2.59
C ILE A 29 -18.46 -10.03 3.14
N PHE A 30 -18.48 -9.22 4.19
CA PHE A 30 -17.42 -9.21 5.20
C PHE A 30 -17.95 -8.50 6.46
N GLN A 31 -18.61 -9.26 7.35
CA GLN A 31 -18.69 -8.85 8.74
C GLN A 31 -17.50 -9.49 9.47
N PRO A 32 -16.47 -8.73 9.84
CA PRO A 32 -15.39 -9.27 10.65
C PRO A 32 -15.97 -9.69 12.00
N THR A 33 -15.74 -10.95 12.37
CA THR A 33 -16.01 -11.45 13.73
C THR A 33 -15.34 -10.53 14.75
N PRO A 34 -16.05 -9.97 15.74
CA PRO A 34 -15.43 -9.09 16.72
C PRO A 34 -14.37 -9.86 17.51
N ALA A 35 -13.16 -9.30 17.56
CA ALA A 35 -12.09 -9.79 18.42
C ALA A 35 -12.58 -9.79 19.87
N LYS A 36 -12.50 -10.95 20.52
CA LYS A 36 -12.74 -11.07 21.97
C LYS A 36 -11.72 -10.18 22.69
N GLN A 37 -12.18 -9.05 23.19
CA GLN A 37 -11.45 -8.26 24.17
C GLN A 37 -11.36 -9.09 25.46
N THR A 38 -10.17 -9.58 25.78
CA THR A 38 -9.86 -10.11 27.09
C THR A 38 -9.82 -8.93 28.06
N LEU A 39 -10.94 -8.70 28.74
CA LEU A 39 -11.13 -7.66 29.74
C LEU A 39 -10.36 -8.05 31.01
N GLY A 40 -9.11 -7.61 31.12
CA GLY A 40 -8.35 -7.65 32.37
C GLY A 40 -8.79 -6.48 33.26
N LEU A 41 -9.67 -6.74 34.23
CA LEU A 41 -9.94 -5.84 35.34
C LEU A 41 -8.64 -5.59 36.12
N MET A 42 -8.09 -4.38 36.03
CA MET A 42 -7.26 -3.81 37.09
C MET A 42 -7.95 -2.57 37.65
N GLN A 43 -8.48 -2.79 38.84
CA GLN A 43 -9.13 -1.85 39.72
C GLN A 43 -8.05 -0.93 40.32
N LEU A 44 -7.99 0.32 39.88
CA LEU A 44 -7.18 1.36 40.50
C LEU A 44 -8.09 2.41 41.15
N SER A 45 -7.85 2.53 42.44
CA SER A 45 -8.53 3.33 43.46
C SER A 45 -8.67 4.80 43.11
N SER A 46 -9.89 5.31 43.27
CA SER A 46 -10.23 6.72 43.35
C SER A 46 -9.57 7.36 44.58
N SER A 47 -8.79 8.42 44.37
CA SER A 47 -8.52 9.42 45.40
C SER A 47 -8.86 10.79 44.83
N ALA A 48 -9.80 11.43 45.51
CA ALA A 48 -10.33 12.75 45.23
C ALA A 48 -9.23 13.81 45.37
N VAL A 49 -9.10 14.68 44.38
CA VAL A 49 -8.38 15.95 44.54
C VAL A 49 -9.26 17.08 44.02
N LYS A 50 -9.39 18.06 44.91
CA LYS A 50 -10.19 19.28 44.91
C LYS A 50 -9.84 20.22 43.74
N GLU A 51 -10.86 20.77 43.08
CA GLU A 51 -10.75 22.00 42.30
C GLU A 51 -10.36 23.20 43.18
N PRO A 52 -9.61 24.14 42.62
CA PRO A 52 -9.88 25.55 42.86
C PRO A 52 -10.07 26.33 41.55
N SER A 53 -11.04 27.24 41.61
CA SER A 53 -11.43 28.16 40.56
C SER A 53 -10.45 29.34 40.39
N ALA A 54 -10.52 29.91 39.19
CA ALA A 54 -10.28 31.31 38.81
C ALA A 54 -8.85 31.88 38.90
N LYS A 55 -8.28 32.25 37.73
CA LYS A 55 -8.31 33.64 37.22
C LYS A 55 -7.54 33.76 35.90
N SER A 56 -8.20 34.41 34.95
CA SER A 56 -7.63 35.07 33.77
C SER A 56 -6.54 36.06 34.18
N ASN A 57 -5.41 36.03 33.48
CA ASN A 57 -4.49 37.15 33.34
C ASN A 57 -3.85 37.09 31.94
N ASP A 58 -4.11 38.13 31.17
CA ASP A 58 -3.35 38.54 30.00
C ASP A 58 -1.85 38.66 30.33
N ALA A 59 -1.01 37.97 29.58
CA ALA A 59 0.41 38.28 29.49
C ALA A 59 0.89 38.03 28.06
N LYS A 60 1.07 39.14 27.33
CA LYS A 60 1.95 39.24 26.17
C LYS A 60 3.34 38.78 26.61
N ASP A 61 3.78 37.62 26.12
CA ASP A 61 5.20 37.31 26.11
C ASP A 61 5.65 36.73 24.78
N LYS A 62 6.66 37.42 24.24
CA LYS A 62 7.54 37.10 23.11
C LYS A 62 7.46 35.65 22.62
N ILE A 63 6.82 35.49 21.46
CA ILE A 63 7.09 34.38 20.55
C ILE A 63 8.54 34.52 20.10
N THR A 64 9.43 33.85 20.83
CA THR A 64 10.81 33.63 20.41
C THR A 64 10.72 32.53 19.36
N ALA A 65 10.67 32.92 18.09
CA ALA A 65 10.75 32.00 16.97
C ALA A 65 12.11 31.28 17.05
N LYS A 66 12.14 30.13 17.72
CA LYS A 66 13.20 29.13 17.52
C LYS A 66 13.09 28.71 16.07
N ASN A 67 13.94 29.30 15.23
CA ASN A 67 14.39 28.72 13.98
C ASN A 67 15.11 27.40 14.32
N SER A 68 14.34 26.35 14.58
CA SER A 68 14.81 24.97 14.48
C SER A 68 14.95 24.65 13.00
N ASN A 69 16.00 25.21 12.41
CA ASN A 69 16.57 24.79 11.15
C ASN A 69 17.29 23.45 11.38
N SER A 70 16.53 22.43 11.78
CA SER A 70 17.02 21.06 11.79
C SER A 70 16.66 20.47 10.43
N ASN A 71 17.58 20.58 9.48
CA ASN A 71 17.69 19.69 8.31
C ASN A 71 18.01 18.25 8.77
N ALA A 72 17.35 17.77 9.82
CA ALA A 72 17.43 16.41 10.26
C ALA A 72 16.50 15.62 9.35
N SER A 73 17.09 14.74 8.54
CA SER A 73 16.34 13.79 7.72
C SER A 73 15.22 13.17 8.57
N TYR A 74 13.98 13.28 8.11
CA TYR A 74 12.80 12.84 8.87
C TYR A 74 12.79 11.32 9.09
N LEU A 75 13.53 10.60 8.25
CA LEU A 75 13.77 9.17 8.36
C LEU A 75 15.13 8.93 9.03
N SER A 76 15.15 8.08 10.05
CA SER A 76 16.39 7.55 10.60
C SER A 76 17.14 6.71 9.55
N ALA A 77 18.43 6.47 9.78
CA ALA A 77 19.23 5.63 8.88
C ALA A 77 18.61 4.23 8.67
N ALA A 78 18.06 3.63 9.73
CA ALA A 78 17.40 2.32 9.65
C ALA A 78 16.12 2.36 8.79
N GLU A 79 15.36 3.46 8.85
CA GLU A 79 14.16 3.66 8.03
C GLU A 79 14.52 3.91 6.56
N MET A 80 15.61 4.62 6.29
CA MET A 80 16.13 4.80 4.94
C MET A 80 16.61 3.47 4.32
N THR A 81 17.30 2.64 5.10
CA THR A 81 17.67 1.28 4.67
C THR A 81 16.43 0.45 4.39
N SER A 82 15.45 0.46 5.28
CA SER A 82 14.20 -0.28 5.12
C SER A 82 13.43 0.16 3.88
N LEU A 83 13.35 1.48 3.62
CA LEU A 83 12.75 2.02 2.41
C LEU A 83 13.47 1.52 1.15
N SER A 84 14.81 1.58 1.13
CA SER A 84 15.59 1.08 0.00
C SER A 84 15.38 -0.42 -0.22
N ASP A 85 15.43 -1.22 0.85
CA ASP A 85 15.25 -2.68 0.78
C ASP A 85 13.86 -3.05 0.25
N MET A 86 12.82 -2.38 0.74
CA MET A 86 11.45 -2.62 0.28
C MET A 86 11.24 -2.15 -1.16
N THR A 87 11.81 -1.02 -1.57
CA THR A 87 11.73 -0.55 -2.97
C THR A 87 12.51 -1.48 -3.91
N GLN A 88 13.70 -1.94 -3.51
CA GLN A 88 14.45 -2.95 -4.27
C GLN A 88 13.68 -4.27 -4.37
N THR A 89 12.97 -4.66 -3.30
CA THR A 89 12.09 -5.83 -3.29
C THR A 89 10.97 -5.69 -4.32
N LEU A 90 10.31 -4.53 -4.39
CA LEU A 90 9.31 -4.27 -5.43
C LEU A 90 9.91 -4.45 -6.83
N TYR A 91 11.07 -3.86 -7.11
CA TYR A 91 11.73 -3.98 -8.42
C TYR A 91 12.15 -5.41 -8.75
N GLN A 92 12.76 -6.11 -7.79
CA GLN A 92 13.30 -7.46 -8.00
C GLN A 92 12.18 -8.46 -8.26
N TYR A 93 11.13 -8.43 -7.46
CA TYR A 93 10.10 -9.47 -7.50
C TYR A 93 9.00 -9.24 -8.53
N THR A 94 9.06 -8.12 -9.27
CA THR A 94 8.21 -7.86 -10.42
C THR A 94 8.83 -8.28 -11.75
N GLN A 95 10.09 -8.75 -11.75
CA GLN A 95 10.77 -9.30 -12.93
C GLN A 95 10.18 -10.65 -13.35
N ALA A 96 10.32 -11.01 -14.62
CA ALA A 96 9.62 -12.15 -15.25
C ALA A 96 10.01 -13.54 -14.71
N ASP A 97 11.12 -13.64 -13.99
CA ASP A 97 11.67 -14.86 -13.37
C ASP A 97 11.47 -14.91 -11.85
N ALA A 98 10.95 -13.84 -11.24
CA ALA A 98 10.71 -13.76 -9.82
C ALA A 98 9.64 -14.76 -9.35
N ARG A 99 9.96 -15.55 -8.32
CA ARG A 99 9.04 -16.55 -7.77
C ARG A 99 8.50 -16.09 -6.43
N LEU A 100 7.23 -16.42 -6.16
CA LEU A 100 6.60 -16.18 -4.85
C LEU A 100 7.45 -16.73 -3.70
N GLN A 101 8.04 -17.92 -3.85
CA GLN A 101 8.88 -18.54 -2.82
C GLN A 101 10.15 -17.75 -2.51
N ASP A 102 10.68 -17.00 -3.48
CA ASP A 102 11.85 -16.16 -3.27
C ASP A 102 11.48 -14.92 -2.44
N LEU A 103 10.33 -14.31 -2.74
CA LEU A 103 9.76 -13.24 -1.94
C LEU A 103 9.51 -13.69 -0.48
N LEU A 104 8.88 -14.86 -0.28
CA LEU A 104 8.60 -15.35 1.08
C LEU A 104 9.88 -15.57 1.88
N ARG A 105 10.91 -16.17 1.27
CA ARG A 105 12.22 -16.34 1.91
C ARG A 105 12.87 -15.01 2.29
N PHE A 106 12.74 -13.99 1.44
CA PHE A 106 13.23 -12.65 1.75
C PHE A 106 12.46 -12.01 2.93
N LEU A 107 11.13 -12.08 2.92
CA LEU A 107 10.31 -11.53 4.01
C LEU A 107 10.56 -12.26 5.33
N GLU A 108 10.80 -13.57 5.31
CA GLU A 108 11.19 -14.36 6.48
C GLU A 108 12.58 -14.00 6.99
N SER A 109 13.58 -13.90 6.10
CA SER A 109 14.97 -13.60 6.48
C SER A 109 15.13 -12.19 7.06
N THR A 110 14.24 -11.27 6.69
CA THR A 110 14.15 -9.91 7.23
C THR A 110 13.24 -9.81 8.46
N GLY A 111 12.73 -10.94 8.98
CA GLY A 111 11.93 -11.01 10.19
C GLY A 111 10.49 -10.50 10.05
N GLN A 112 10.00 -10.33 8.82
CA GLN A 112 8.72 -9.67 8.57
C GLN A 112 7.48 -10.56 8.79
N LYS A 113 7.67 -11.85 9.05
CA LYS A 113 6.62 -12.84 9.35
C LYS A 113 5.51 -12.82 8.28
N PRO A 114 5.81 -13.23 7.04
CA PRO A 114 4.82 -13.23 5.97
C PRO A 114 3.71 -14.24 6.25
N THR A 115 2.49 -13.88 5.85
CA THR A 115 1.32 -14.76 5.80
C THR A 115 0.83 -14.85 4.36
N VAL A 116 0.45 -16.05 3.93
CA VAL A 116 -0.07 -16.29 2.58
C VAL A 116 -1.50 -16.78 2.66
N VAL A 117 -2.41 -16.12 1.94
CA VAL A 117 -3.78 -16.56 1.75
C VAL A 117 -3.97 -16.91 0.29
N ASN A 118 -4.38 -18.14 0.02
CA ASN A 118 -4.68 -18.60 -1.34
C ASN A 118 -6.17 -18.48 -1.61
N ASN A 119 -6.51 -18.05 -2.82
CA ASN A 119 -7.87 -18.00 -3.34
C ASN A 119 -7.86 -18.58 -4.76
N SER A 120 -8.97 -19.16 -5.19
CA SER A 120 -9.12 -19.65 -6.56
C SER A 120 -10.56 -19.50 -7.04
N ASN A 121 -10.73 -19.12 -8.30
CA ASN A 121 -12.01 -19.19 -8.99
C ASN A 121 -11.80 -19.57 -10.46
N ALA A 122 -12.89 -19.94 -11.13
CA ALA A 122 -12.85 -20.46 -12.50
C ALA A 122 -12.41 -19.43 -13.55
N ASP A 123 -12.60 -18.14 -13.27
CA ASP A 123 -12.40 -17.06 -14.25
C ASP A 123 -10.99 -16.44 -14.16
N THR A 124 -10.44 -16.32 -12.96
CA THR A 124 -9.15 -15.65 -12.71
C THR A 124 -8.04 -16.60 -12.26
N GLY A 125 -8.31 -17.91 -12.17
CA GLY A 125 -7.32 -18.91 -11.79
C GLY A 125 -6.97 -18.91 -10.30
N GLU A 126 -5.71 -19.21 -9.98
CA GLU A 126 -5.18 -19.24 -8.62
C GLU A 126 -4.54 -17.90 -8.27
N MET A 127 -4.89 -17.36 -7.11
CA MET A 127 -4.34 -16.13 -6.56
C MET A 127 -3.74 -16.40 -5.18
N ALA A 128 -2.55 -15.88 -4.94
CA ALA A 128 -1.92 -15.84 -3.62
C ALA A 128 -1.78 -14.39 -3.16
N ILE A 129 -2.27 -14.11 -1.95
CA ILE A 129 -2.14 -12.82 -1.28
C ILE A 129 -1.09 -12.96 -0.18
N VAL A 130 -0.05 -12.14 -0.23
CA VAL A 130 1.01 -12.08 0.79
C VAL A 130 0.85 -10.81 1.59
N ARG A 131 0.93 -10.92 2.91
CA ARG A 131 0.98 -9.78 3.85
C ARG A 131 2.04 -10.04 4.92
N THR A 132 2.54 -9.01 5.58
CA THR A 132 3.51 -9.16 6.68
C THR A 132 2.87 -8.85 8.03
N GLY A 133 3.25 -9.61 9.06
CA GLY A 133 2.83 -9.38 10.45
C GLY A 133 3.79 -8.49 11.25
N SER A 134 5.01 -8.25 10.73
CA SER A 134 6.03 -7.41 11.35
C SER A 134 6.68 -6.54 10.28
N PRO A 135 6.40 -5.24 10.19
CA PRO A 135 7.04 -4.42 9.16
C PRO A 135 8.50 -4.11 9.49
N LEU A 136 9.27 -3.69 8.48
CA LEU A 136 10.58 -3.09 8.69
C LEU A 136 10.46 -1.69 9.30
N PRO A 137 11.52 -1.17 9.96
CA PRO A 137 11.53 0.19 10.50
C PRO A 137 11.00 1.24 9.51
N GLY A 138 10.01 2.02 9.95
CA GLY A 138 9.43 3.12 9.17
C GLY A 138 8.44 2.68 8.08
N THR A 139 8.33 1.39 7.80
CA THR A 139 7.38 0.85 6.83
C THR A 139 6.16 0.22 7.51
N ARG A 140 5.13 -0.10 6.73
CA ARG A 140 3.95 -0.86 7.16
C ARG A 140 3.21 -1.46 5.97
N TYR A 141 2.25 -2.34 6.28
CA TYR A 141 1.26 -2.87 5.34
C TYR A 141 1.85 -3.35 4.01
N PHE A 142 2.91 -4.17 4.07
CA PHE A 142 3.36 -4.87 2.87
C PHE A 142 2.24 -5.78 2.37
N HIS A 143 1.97 -5.71 1.07
CA HIS A 143 0.91 -6.45 0.40
C HIS A 143 1.39 -6.86 -0.99
N ALA A 144 1.22 -8.12 -1.34
CA ALA A 144 1.46 -8.62 -2.69
C ALA A 144 0.33 -9.52 -3.16
N GLN A 145 0.00 -9.44 -4.45
CA GLN A 145 -0.95 -10.29 -5.14
C GLN A 145 -0.25 -10.96 -6.31
N TYR A 146 -0.20 -12.28 -6.24
CA TYR A 146 0.31 -13.14 -7.30
C TYR A 146 -0.85 -13.89 -7.95
N PHE A 147 -0.86 -13.96 -9.27
CA PHE A 147 -1.72 -14.86 -10.04
C PHE A 147 -0.88 -15.97 -10.65
N SER A 148 -1.52 -17.07 -11.05
CA SER A 148 -0.87 -18.12 -11.85
C SER A 148 -1.59 -18.31 -13.18
N ASP A 149 -0.81 -18.41 -14.26
CA ASP A 149 -1.32 -18.68 -15.61
C ASP A 149 -1.70 -20.18 -15.79
N GLU A 150 -2.18 -20.54 -16.99
CA GLU A 150 -2.52 -21.91 -17.35
C GLU A 150 -1.33 -22.90 -17.25
N ASN A 151 -0.09 -22.41 -17.29
CA ASN A 151 1.14 -23.18 -17.15
C ASN A 151 1.60 -23.26 -15.68
N LYS A 152 0.80 -22.78 -14.73
CA LYS A 152 1.14 -22.65 -13.30
C LYS A 152 2.35 -21.75 -13.05
N LYS A 153 2.67 -20.86 -13.98
CA LYS A 153 3.68 -19.82 -13.77
C LYS A 153 3.04 -18.67 -13.02
N SER A 154 3.60 -18.35 -11.84
CA SER A 154 3.12 -17.22 -11.06
C SER A 154 3.69 -15.90 -11.57
N PHE A 155 2.90 -14.84 -11.51
CA PHE A 155 3.31 -13.47 -11.82
C PHE A 155 2.70 -12.48 -10.83
N VAL A 156 3.39 -11.36 -10.59
CA VAL A 156 2.90 -10.28 -9.72
C VAL A 156 1.87 -9.46 -10.48
N GLN A 157 0.67 -9.32 -9.91
CA GLN A 157 -0.33 -8.36 -10.37
C GLN A 157 -0.23 -7.04 -9.62
N HIS A 158 0.04 -7.08 -8.32
CA HIS A 158 0.21 -5.89 -7.47
C HIS A 158 1.18 -6.20 -6.33
N MET A 159 2.07 -5.27 -6.01
CA MET A 159 2.91 -5.32 -4.82
C MET A 159 3.11 -3.91 -4.28
N SER A 160 2.94 -3.73 -2.97
CA SER A 160 3.05 -2.42 -2.34
C SER A 160 3.50 -2.50 -0.90
N PHE A 161 4.05 -1.39 -0.41
CA PHE A 161 4.22 -1.13 1.01
C PHE A 161 3.92 0.34 1.28
N GLU A 162 3.81 0.68 2.56
CA GLU A 162 3.61 2.05 3.02
C GLU A 162 4.77 2.51 3.88
N LEU A 163 5.09 3.79 3.76
CA LEU A 163 6.08 4.54 4.52
C LEU A 163 5.33 5.56 5.39
N LYS A 164 5.73 5.67 6.66
CA LYS A 164 5.12 6.61 7.61
C LYS A 164 4.95 8.02 7.04
N SER A 165 3.91 8.72 7.46
CA SER A 165 3.67 10.12 7.09
C SER A 165 4.83 11.00 7.56
N GLY A 166 5.15 12.03 6.78
CA GLY A 166 6.29 12.91 7.04
C GLY A 166 6.47 13.95 5.95
N GLY A 167 7.08 15.09 6.29
CA GLY A 167 7.31 16.18 5.33
C GLY A 167 8.18 15.76 4.15
N GLU A 168 9.13 14.84 4.38
CA GLU A 168 10.07 14.35 3.37
C GLU A 168 9.72 12.97 2.81
N SER A 169 8.74 12.26 3.39
CA SER A 169 8.45 10.85 3.04
C SER A 169 8.20 10.66 1.53
N MET A 170 7.52 11.62 0.88
CA MET A 170 7.27 11.56 -0.56
C MET A 170 8.56 11.69 -1.36
N ALA A 171 9.41 12.66 -1.02
CA ALA A 171 10.69 12.88 -1.68
C ALA A 171 11.65 11.70 -1.47
N SER A 172 11.69 11.13 -0.26
CA SER A 172 12.48 9.94 0.05
C SER A 172 12.00 8.73 -0.75
N ALA A 173 10.69 8.51 -0.87
CA ALA A 173 10.13 7.43 -1.66
C ALA A 173 10.46 7.58 -3.15
N VAL A 174 10.36 8.80 -3.70
CA VAL A 174 10.75 9.09 -5.10
C VAL A 174 12.23 8.78 -5.32
N ALA A 175 13.11 9.28 -4.45
CA ALA A 175 14.55 9.02 -4.55
C ALA A 175 14.89 7.52 -4.43
N ALA A 176 14.17 6.79 -3.57
CA ALA A 176 14.35 5.34 -3.44
C ALA A 176 13.92 4.61 -4.71
N VAL A 177 12.81 4.99 -5.34
CA VAL A 177 12.36 4.41 -6.62
C VAL A 177 13.36 4.74 -7.73
N GLU A 178 13.77 6.00 -7.86
CA GLU A 178 14.72 6.46 -8.87
C GLU A 178 16.11 5.77 -8.76
N SER A 179 16.54 5.42 -7.55
CA SER A 179 17.82 4.75 -7.32
C SER A 179 17.79 3.24 -7.51
N ASN A 180 16.67 2.57 -7.21
CA ASN A 180 16.57 1.11 -7.26
C ASN A 180 16.02 0.58 -8.59
N PHE A 181 15.11 1.32 -9.25
CA PHE A 181 14.55 0.91 -10.54
C PHE A 181 15.46 1.36 -11.67
N LYS A 182 16.11 0.40 -12.32
CA LYS A 182 17.02 0.66 -13.44
C LYS A 182 16.24 1.11 -14.67
N ASN A 183 16.78 2.10 -15.39
CA ASN A 183 16.24 2.60 -16.65
C ASN A 183 14.79 3.11 -16.54
N LEU A 184 14.43 3.75 -15.42
CA LEU A 184 13.15 4.43 -15.32
C LEU A 184 12.99 5.46 -16.46
N PRO A 185 11.85 5.45 -17.17
CA PRO A 185 11.55 6.50 -18.13
C PRO A 185 11.24 7.83 -17.41
N ALA A 186 10.91 8.87 -18.18
CA ALA A 186 10.31 10.05 -17.59
C ALA A 186 8.98 9.67 -16.90
N PRO A 187 8.63 10.31 -15.76
CA PRO A 187 7.36 10.07 -15.11
C PRO A 187 6.18 10.34 -16.06
N ALA A 188 5.23 9.41 -16.13
CA ALA A 188 3.99 9.58 -16.86
C ALA A 188 3.07 10.58 -16.16
N THR A 189 3.13 10.65 -14.83
CA THR A 189 2.43 11.65 -14.02
C THR A 189 3.35 12.15 -12.91
N LYS A 190 3.33 13.46 -12.67
CA LYS A 190 4.11 14.11 -11.61
C LYS A 190 3.32 15.25 -10.96
N THR A 191 2.88 15.01 -9.73
CA THR A 191 2.24 16.00 -8.85
C THR A 191 2.89 15.95 -7.46
N PRO A 192 2.60 16.91 -6.55
CA PRO A 192 3.14 16.87 -5.19
C PRO A 192 2.77 15.62 -4.39
N ASP A 193 1.60 15.04 -4.68
CA ASP A 193 1.03 13.93 -3.90
C ASP A 193 0.99 12.60 -4.69
N PHE A 194 1.40 12.61 -5.95
CA PHE A 194 1.38 11.43 -6.82
C PHE A 194 2.49 11.46 -7.87
N MET A 195 3.18 10.34 -8.04
CA MET A 195 4.19 10.12 -9.07
C MET A 195 3.98 8.74 -9.68
N GLN A 196 4.09 8.62 -11.00
CA GLN A 196 3.96 7.34 -11.71
C GLN A 196 4.95 7.25 -12.85
N TRP A 197 5.47 6.04 -13.08
CA TRP A 197 6.27 5.68 -14.23
C TRP A 197 5.70 4.42 -14.89
N ASN A 198 5.60 4.44 -16.21
CA ASN A 198 5.20 3.27 -16.99
C ASN A 198 6.45 2.47 -17.34
N LEU A 199 6.54 1.24 -16.88
CA LEU A 199 7.69 0.37 -17.09
C LEU A 199 7.55 -0.36 -18.44
N PRO A 200 8.66 -0.66 -19.14
CA PRO A 200 8.63 -1.27 -20.47
C PRO A 200 8.07 -2.70 -20.49
N ASN A 201 7.89 -3.32 -19.33
CA ASN A 201 7.36 -4.68 -19.17
C ASN A 201 5.82 -4.72 -18.95
N GLY A 202 5.10 -3.62 -19.20
CA GLY A 202 3.64 -3.56 -19.02
C GLY A 202 3.21 -3.45 -17.55
N GLN A 203 4.10 -2.96 -16.69
CA GLN A 203 3.80 -2.61 -15.30
C GLN A 203 3.90 -1.11 -15.13
N ILE A 204 3.30 -0.60 -14.05
CA ILE A 204 3.52 0.75 -13.58
C ILE A 204 4.13 0.69 -12.18
N VAL A 205 5.03 1.60 -11.88
CA VAL A 205 5.43 1.92 -10.50
C VAL A 205 4.86 3.27 -10.16
N TRP A 206 4.22 3.38 -8.99
CA TRP A 206 3.68 4.64 -8.53
C TRP A 206 3.90 4.85 -7.04
N ILE A 207 3.88 6.13 -6.67
CA ILE A 207 4.01 6.62 -5.31
C ILE A 207 2.83 7.56 -5.08
N LYS A 208 2.06 7.34 -4.01
CA LYS A 208 0.92 8.18 -3.64
C LYS A 208 1.00 8.57 -2.18
N LYS A 209 0.83 9.86 -1.90
CA LYS A 209 0.55 10.36 -0.56
C LYS A 209 -0.94 10.22 -0.27
N LEU A 210 -1.29 9.41 0.73
CA LEU A 210 -2.67 9.06 1.05
C LEU A 210 -3.37 10.21 1.78
N ALA A 211 -4.49 10.67 1.23
CA ALA A 211 -5.38 11.63 1.85
C ALA A 211 -6.39 10.93 2.78
N ALA A 212 -7.10 11.69 3.62
CA ALA A 212 -8.11 11.14 4.53
C ALA A 212 -9.17 10.27 3.81
N ASN A 213 -9.58 10.65 2.59
CA ASN A 213 -10.53 9.87 1.79
C ASN A 213 -9.95 8.53 1.30
N ASP A 214 -8.64 8.42 1.12
CA ASP A 214 -7.99 7.15 0.71
C ASP A 214 -7.97 6.12 1.84
N LEU A 215 -8.07 6.57 3.10
CA LEU A 215 -7.99 5.74 4.30
C LEU A 215 -9.36 5.30 4.80
N LYS A 216 -10.42 5.96 4.33
CA LYS A 216 -11.79 5.71 4.77
C LYS A 216 -12.26 4.33 4.31
N ASP A 217 -12.93 3.60 5.20
CA ASP A 217 -13.57 2.31 4.93
C ASP A 217 -12.62 1.26 4.32
N ASN A 218 -11.31 1.32 4.62
CA ASN A 218 -10.36 0.35 4.09
C ASN A 218 -10.58 -1.03 4.73
N PRO A 219 -10.92 -2.08 3.96
CA PRO A 219 -11.26 -3.37 4.53
C PRO A 219 -10.04 -4.20 4.95
N PHE A 220 -8.82 -3.77 4.59
CA PHE A 220 -7.59 -4.55 4.75
C PHE A 220 -6.63 -3.99 5.80
N ASN A 221 -6.62 -2.66 5.98
CA ASN A 221 -5.66 -1.95 6.83
C ASN A 221 -6.40 -1.18 7.91
N ALA A 222 -5.90 -1.25 9.14
CA ALA A 222 -6.44 -0.50 10.26
C ALA A 222 -5.86 0.92 10.27
N TYR A 223 -6.51 1.84 9.56
CA TYR A 223 -6.09 3.24 9.55
C TYR A 223 -6.76 4.08 10.65
N THR A 224 -6.07 5.16 11.01
CA THR A 224 -6.51 6.22 11.91
C THR A 224 -6.31 7.60 11.26
N SER A 225 -6.73 8.68 11.90
CA SER A 225 -6.49 10.04 11.42
C SER A 225 -5.00 10.40 11.32
N ASP A 226 -4.15 9.77 12.13
CA ASP A 226 -2.71 10.06 12.19
C ASP A 226 -1.97 9.51 10.97
N ASP A 227 -2.65 8.66 10.20
CA ASP A 227 -2.13 8.03 9.00
C ASP A 227 -2.27 8.90 7.75
N VAL A 228 -2.97 10.03 7.84
CA VAL A 228 -3.08 10.99 6.74
C VAL A 228 -1.68 11.49 6.36
N GLY A 229 -1.38 11.43 5.06
CA GLY A 229 -0.06 11.77 4.53
C GLY A 229 0.93 10.60 4.50
N THR A 230 0.52 9.39 4.88
CA THR A 230 1.28 8.15 4.62
C THR A 230 1.61 8.06 3.14
N VAL A 231 2.80 7.58 2.80
CA VAL A 231 3.22 7.40 1.41
C VAL A 231 3.15 5.93 1.06
N ARG A 232 2.35 5.57 0.05
CA ARG A 232 2.32 4.22 -0.51
C ARG A 232 3.20 4.16 -1.75
N VAL A 233 4.04 3.14 -1.83
CA VAL A 233 4.84 2.80 -3.00
C VAL A 233 4.31 1.47 -3.53
N ALA A 234 4.02 1.40 -4.82
CA ALA A 234 3.45 0.20 -5.43
C ALA A 234 3.98 -0.04 -6.83
N VAL A 235 4.00 -1.32 -7.22
CA VAL A 235 4.12 -1.78 -8.60
C VAL A 235 2.89 -2.62 -8.91
N GLU A 236 2.27 -2.38 -10.05
CA GLU A 236 1.13 -3.18 -10.51
C GLU A 236 1.15 -3.37 -12.03
N LEU A 237 0.46 -4.39 -12.52
CA LEU A 237 0.24 -4.57 -13.95
C LEU A 237 -0.60 -3.42 -14.50
N GLU A 238 -0.20 -2.88 -15.65
CA GLU A 238 -0.94 -1.85 -16.35
C GLU A 238 -2.17 -2.47 -17.03
N ILE A 239 -3.31 -2.43 -16.35
CA ILE A 239 -4.59 -2.97 -16.86
C ILE A 239 -5.40 -1.96 -17.68
N HIS A 240 -4.92 -0.72 -17.80
CA HIS A 240 -5.61 0.38 -18.47
C HIS A 240 -4.93 0.80 -19.78
N GLY A 241 -4.20 -0.11 -20.44
CA GLY A 241 -3.50 0.20 -21.69
C GLY A 241 -4.41 0.91 -22.70
N ASP A 242 -3.95 2.07 -23.18
CA ASP A 242 -4.58 2.83 -24.25
C ASP A 242 -4.71 1.92 -25.50
N GLU A 243 -5.95 1.70 -25.96
CA GLU A 243 -6.24 1.12 -27.28
C GLU A 243 -5.79 2.04 -28.43
#